data_AF-A0A2A9NTZ2-F1
#
_entry.id   AF-A0A2A9NTZ2-F1
#
_cell.length_a   1.000
_cell.length_b   1.000
_cell.length_c   1.000
_cell.angle_alpha   90.00
_cell.angle_beta   90.00
_cell.angle_gamma   90.00
#
_symmetry.space_group_name_H-M   'P 1'
#
loop_
_entity.id
_entity.type
_entity.pdbx_description
1 polymer ?
#
loop_
_entity_poly.entity_id
_entity_poly.type
_entity_poly.pdbx_seq_one_letter_code
_entity_poly.pdbx_strand_id
1 'polypeptide(L)'
;MRCPELSRLAKPLRPISLTFVARAPGSVEVLLTPFPSRNVVDPTHPAFTSQLERRAFPHFRAPTITLKAYPLALLEKYNWSRTSDLEFRDVANGTEPIEPSLPAPVKLPSALDPISNNSRIEMHLSVATSIRNTSKSAVIRTSIARRVKYAIRLIVTRGAYTKLVTVKRVENGEQKTVKEKIVAFNDKEAEVRGCKWLLNGWMYIFHPTIHLYRMPYQDLIPLLRGALKLIYSRGILLERQWAKARQTPAERKAVELRRNMEKRTQRPSPALLNQHEQTPLKHHNTQIPSKSSPTLGPVPVSLIK
;
A
#
# COMPACT_ATOMS: atom_id res chain seq x y z
N MET A 1 -2.71 -27.99 -6.84
CA MET A 1 -3.54 -27.64 -5.67
C MET A 1 -4.65 -26.67 -6.08
N ARG A 2 -5.81 -27.19 -6.47
CA ARG A 2 -7.06 -26.42 -6.47
C ARG A 2 -7.59 -26.52 -5.03
N CYS A 3 -7.86 -25.39 -4.36
CA CYS A 3 -8.58 -25.42 -3.09
C CYS A 3 -10.07 -25.52 -3.44
N PRO A 4 -10.74 -26.68 -3.28
CA PRO A 4 -12.13 -26.87 -3.68
C PRO A 4 -13.08 -25.88 -2.96
N GLU A 5 -12.71 -25.44 -1.77
CA GLU A 5 -13.40 -24.39 -1.01
C GLU A 5 -13.48 -23.05 -1.74
N LEU A 6 -12.50 -22.74 -2.59
CA LEU A 6 -12.45 -21.46 -3.30
C LEU A 6 -13.26 -21.47 -4.60
N SER A 7 -13.50 -22.65 -5.19
CA SER A 7 -14.40 -22.79 -6.34
C SER A 7 -15.89 -22.67 -5.96
N ARG A 8 -16.22 -22.87 -4.68
CA ARG A 8 -17.60 -22.75 -4.15
C ARG A 8 -17.94 -21.35 -3.65
N LEU A 9 -17.05 -20.37 -3.82
CA LEU A 9 -17.30 -19.01 -3.36
C LEU A 9 -18.38 -18.34 -4.20
N ALA A 10 -19.37 -17.75 -3.52
CA ALA A 10 -20.37 -16.91 -4.14
C ALA A 10 -19.70 -15.81 -4.98
N LYS A 11 -20.32 -15.41 -6.09
CA LYS A 11 -19.84 -14.30 -6.93
C LYS A 11 -19.72 -13.02 -6.07
N PRO A 12 -18.70 -12.17 -6.31
CA PRO A 12 -18.55 -10.96 -5.52
C PRO A 12 -19.69 -9.98 -5.81
N LEU A 13 -20.08 -9.18 -4.82
CA LEU A 13 -21.13 -8.16 -4.96
C LEU A 13 -20.82 -7.13 -6.06
N ARG A 14 -19.54 -6.80 -6.26
CA ARG A 14 -19.05 -6.03 -7.41
C ARG A 14 -17.86 -6.74 -8.03
N PRO A 15 -17.76 -6.81 -9.36
CA PRO A 15 -16.62 -7.45 -10.00
C PRO A 15 -15.39 -6.55 -9.89
N ILE A 16 -14.70 -6.52 -8.75
CA ILE A 16 -13.36 -5.94 -8.68
C ILE A 16 -12.38 -7.00 -9.19
N SER A 17 -11.66 -6.65 -10.24
CA SER A 17 -10.63 -7.47 -10.86
C SER A 17 -9.26 -6.89 -10.56
N LEU A 18 -8.32 -7.76 -10.21
CA LEU A 18 -6.91 -7.40 -10.05
C LEU A 18 -6.13 -8.00 -11.21
N THR A 19 -5.57 -7.14 -12.05
CA THR A 19 -4.69 -7.52 -13.16
C THR A 19 -3.24 -7.33 -12.75
N PHE A 20 -2.45 -8.40 -12.85
CA PHE A 20 -1.01 -8.33 -12.68
C PHE A 20 -0.38 -7.95 -14.01
N VAL A 21 0.16 -6.74 -14.08
CA VAL A 21 0.77 -6.22 -15.31
C VAL A 21 2.17 -6.80 -15.44
N ALA A 22 2.40 -7.51 -16.54
CA ALA A 22 3.68 -8.16 -16.81
C ALA A 22 4.74 -7.19 -17.39
N ARG A 23 4.30 -6.16 -18.12
CA ARG A 23 5.16 -5.15 -18.73
C ARG A 23 5.13 -3.87 -17.89
N ALA A 24 6.23 -3.58 -17.21
CA ALA A 24 6.44 -2.30 -16.58
C ALA A 24 7.00 -1.31 -17.64
N PRO A 25 6.96 0.01 -17.43
CA PRO A 25 7.50 0.99 -18.36
C PRO A 25 9.05 0.94 -18.48
N GLY A 26 9.70 0.12 -17.66
CA GLY A 26 11.15 -0.09 -17.68
C GLY A 26 11.57 -1.44 -17.10
N SER A 27 12.86 -1.74 -17.18
CA SER A 27 13.48 -2.91 -16.58
C SER A 27 13.50 -2.83 -15.05
N VAL A 28 13.20 -3.96 -14.42
CA VAL A 28 13.20 -4.16 -12.96
C VAL A 28 14.56 -4.63 -12.45
N GLU A 29 15.51 -4.90 -13.34
CA GLU A 29 16.82 -5.46 -13.02
C GLU A 29 17.64 -4.53 -12.12
N VAL A 30 17.58 -3.21 -12.34
CA VAL A 30 18.16 -2.18 -11.48
C VAL A 30 17.71 -2.30 -10.01
N LEU A 31 16.46 -2.74 -9.78
CA LEU A 31 15.92 -2.91 -8.43
C LEU A 31 16.50 -4.15 -7.74
N LEU A 32 17.09 -5.06 -8.51
CA LEU A 32 17.82 -6.22 -8.03
C LEU A 32 19.32 -5.87 -7.86
N THR A 33 19.94 -5.10 -8.76
CA THR A 33 21.39 -4.74 -8.79
C THR A 33 21.71 -3.60 -9.78
N PRO A 34 22.84 -2.85 -9.62
CA PRO A 34 23.03 -1.74 -8.67
C PRO A 34 21.97 -0.63 -8.79
N PHE A 35 21.72 0.13 -7.72
CA PHE A 35 20.63 1.12 -7.64
C PHE A 35 21.09 2.44 -7.01
N PRO A 36 20.58 3.60 -7.47
CA PRO A 36 19.69 3.78 -8.63
C PRO A 36 20.44 3.67 -9.97
N SER A 37 19.76 3.29 -11.06
CA SER A 37 20.35 3.36 -12.41
C SER A 37 20.51 4.83 -12.81
N ARG A 38 21.49 5.13 -13.66
CA ARG A 38 21.61 6.46 -14.27
C ARG A 38 20.56 6.69 -15.36
N ASN A 39 20.02 5.61 -15.93
CA ASN A 39 19.07 5.65 -17.04
C ASN A 39 17.65 5.29 -16.59
N VAL A 40 17.08 6.07 -15.68
CA VAL A 40 15.73 5.82 -15.16
C VAL A 40 14.63 6.29 -16.12
N VAL A 41 13.45 5.68 -16.02
CA VAL A 41 12.28 6.02 -16.85
C VAL A 41 11.90 7.50 -16.72
N ASP A 42 11.84 8.01 -15.49
CA ASP A 42 11.54 9.41 -15.22
C ASP A 42 12.59 10.02 -14.27
N PRO A 43 13.59 10.74 -14.82
CA PRO A 43 14.63 11.39 -14.01
C PRO A 43 14.12 12.63 -13.26
N THR A 44 12.94 13.17 -13.61
CA THR A 44 12.36 14.32 -12.91
C THR A 44 11.61 13.91 -11.64
N HIS A 45 11.41 12.60 -11.44
CA HIS A 45 10.70 12.08 -10.29
C HIS A 45 11.45 12.40 -8.97
N PRO A 46 10.76 12.90 -7.92
CA PRO A 46 11.39 13.27 -6.65
C PRO A 46 12.19 12.15 -5.99
N ALA A 47 11.77 10.90 -6.15
CA ALA A 47 12.52 9.76 -5.63
C ALA A 47 13.92 9.59 -6.25
N PHE A 48 14.11 10.04 -7.49
CA PHE A 48 15.40 10.05 -8.16
C PHE A 48 16.21 11.30 -7.77
N THR A 49 15.59 12.48 -7.83
CA THR A 49 16.28 13.75 -7.55
C THR A 49 16.73 13.89 -6.10
N SER A 50 15.97 13.33 -5.15
CA SER A 50 16.36 13.27 -3.73
C SER A 50 17.40 12.20 -3.40
N GLN A 51 17.86 11.43 -4.40
CA GLN A 51 18.87 10.38 -4.26
C GLN A 51 18.59 9.44 -3.09
N LEU A 52 17.32 9.06 -2.91
CA LEU A 52 16.92 8.21 -1.79
C LEU A 52 17.63 6.86 -1.85
N GLU A 53 18.21 6.48 -0.71
CA GLU A 53 18.77 5.14 -0.55
C GLU A 53 17.69 4.07 -0.70
N ARG A 54 18.09 2.90 -1.20
CA ARG A 54 17.21 1.73 -1.37
C ARG A 54 16.44 1.36 -0.09
N ARG A 55 17.01 1.62 1.09
CA ARG A 55 16.41 1.32 2.41
C ARG A 55 15.29 2.27 2.80
N ALA A 56 15.27 3.49 2.25
CA ALA A 56 14.23 4.47 2.52
C ALA A 56 12.88 4.08 1.89
N PHE A 57 12.90 3.23 0.86
CA PHE A 57 11.69 2.76 0.21
C PHE A 57 10.90 1.77 1.09
N PRO A 58 9.56 1.74 0.93
CA PRO A 58 8.71 0.81 1.65
C PRO A 58 9.13 -0.64 1.41
N HIS A 59 9.45 -1.33 2.51
CA HIS A 59 9.76 -2.74 2.49
C HIS A 59 9.17 -3.43 3.71
N PHE A 60 8.81 -4.70 3.52
CA PHE A 60 8.36 -5.62 4.54
C PHE A 60 9.23 -6.87 4.49
N ARG A 61 9.69 -7.32 5.64
CA ARG A 61 10.51 -8.53 5.77
C ARG A 61 9.90 -9.44 6.83
N ALA A 62 9.68 -10.69 6.45
CA ALA A 62 9.32 -11.80 7.31
C ALA A 62 10.21 -13.01 6.96
N PRO A 63 10.28 -14.05 7.81
CA PRO A 63 11.14 -15.21 7.55
C PRO A 63 10.90 -15.87 6.19
N THR A 64 9.63 -15.89 5.73
CA THR A 64 9.26 -16.60 4.50
C THR A 64 9.13 -15.71 3.27
N ILE A 65 9.02 -14.39 3.46
CA ILE A 65 8.74 -13.42 2.39
C ILE A 65 9.48 -12.10 2.63
N THR A 66 9.96 -11.49 1.56
CA THR A 66 10.31 -10.07 1.55
C THR A 66 9.57 -9.39 0.42
N LEU A 67 8.90 -8.28 0.72
CA LEU A 67 8.19 -7.48 -0.27
C LEU A 67 8.73 -6.06 -0.22
N LYS A 68 9.14 -5.54 -1.37
CA LYS A 68 9.65 -4.17 -1.54
C LYS A 68 8.78 -3.46 -2.57
N ALA A 69 8.65 -2.14 -2.44
CA ALA A 69 7.94 -1.33 -3.41
C ALA A 69 8.77 -0.11 -3.82
N TYR A 70 8.77 0.21 -5.11
CA TYR A 70 9.50 1.34 -5.69
C TYR A 70 8.61 2.06 -6.70
N PRO A 71 8.71 3.40 -6.87
CA PRO A 71 8.03 4.09 -7.96
C PRO A 71 8.45 3.55 -9.32
N LEU A 72 7.51 3.44 -10.27
CA LEU A 72 7.81 3.02 -11.66
C LEU A 72 8.82 3.95 -12.35
N ALA A 73 8.88 5.21 -11.93
CA ALA A 73 9.85 6.19 -12.39
C ALA A 73 11.31 5.76 -12.21
N LEU A 74 11.60 4.93 -11.20
CA LEU A 74 12.96 4.46 -10.89
C LEU A 74 13.36 3.19 -11.65
N LEU A 75 12.47 2.64 -12.45
CA LEU A 75 12.82 1.55 -13.34
C LEU A 75 13.81 2.06 -14.38
N GLU A 76 14.66 1.17 -14.87
CA GLU A 76 15.61 1.50 -15.92
C GLU A 76 14.90 1.54 -17.27
N LYS A 77 15.16 2.54 -18.11
CA LYS A 77 14.60 2.55 -19.46
C LYS A 77 15.04 1.28 -20.18
N TYR A 78 14.12 0.69 -20.94
CA TYR A 78 14.53 -0.34 -21.89
C TYR A 78 15.45 0.33 -22.89
N ASN A 79 16.74 -0.01 -22.87
CA ASN A 79 17.64 0.31 -23.97
C ASN A 79 17.17 -0.57 -25.14
N TRP A 80 16.26 -0.07 -25.97
CA TRP A 80 15.95 -0.70 -27.26
C TRP A 80 17.15 -0.62 -28.24
N SER A 81 18.29 -0.10 -27.80
CA SER A 81 19.57 -0.13 -28.49
C SER A 81 20.13 -1.57 -28.56
N ARG A 82 19.45 -2.44 -29.31
CA ARG A 82 19.96 -3.74 -29.75
C ARG A 82 19.28 -4.16 -31.05
N THR A 83 19.65 -3.45 -32.12
CA THR A 83 20.08 -4.00 -33.42
C THR A 83 19.16 -4.94 -34.25
N SER A 84 17.91 -5.23 -33.90
CA SER A 84 17.10 -6.16 -34.73
C SER A 84 15.93 -5.56 -35.50
N ASP A 85 15.47 -4.35 -35.18
CA ASP A 85 14.20 -3.82 -35.71
C ASP A 85 14.36 -2.42 -36.37
N LEU A 86 15.54 -2.13 -36.92
CA LEU A 86 15.63 -1.07 -37.93
C LEU A 86 15.05 -1.66 -39.22
N GLU A 87 13.76 -1.43 -39.46
CA GLU A 87 13.21 -1.58 -40.81
C GLU A 87 13.89 -0.54 -41.70
N PHE A 88 14.84 -1.00 -42.51
CA PHE A 88 15.41 -0.19 -43.58
C PHE A 88 14.37 -0.13 -44.71
N ARG A 89 13.81 1.06 -44.99
CA ARG A 89 13.12 1.31 -46.26
C ARG A 89 14.16 1.77 -47.27
N ASP A 90 14.24 1.06 -48.40
CA ASP A 90 14.93 1.55 -49.59
C ASP A 90 14.20 2.79 -50.10
N VAL A 91 14.71 3.96 -49.75
CA VAL A 91 14.38 5.22 -50.42
C VAL A 91 15.46 5.42 -51.48
N ALA A 92 15.04 5.65 -52.72
CA ALA A 92 15.88 5.64 -53.91
C ALA A 92 17.11 6.58 -53.90
N ASN A 93 17.36 7.36 -52.84
CA ASN A 93 18.48 8.29 -52.69
C ASN A 93 18.98 8.42 -51.23
N GLY A 94 19.13 7.32 -50.48
CA GLY A 94 19.83 7.31 -49.19
C GLY A 94 19.04 6.66 -48.05
N THR A 95 19.74 5.84 -47.27
CA THR A 95 19.20 5.07 -46.14
C THR A 95 19.16 5.94 -44.89
N GLU A 96 18.04 6.59 -44.61
CA GLU A 96 17.81 7.30 -43.34
C GLU A 96 17.16 6.33 -42.32
N PRO A 97 17.71 6.21 -41.08
CA PRO A 97 17.06 5.46 -40.02
C PRO A 97 15.73 6.11 -39.63
N ILE A 98 14.62 5.40 -39.80
CA ILE A 98 13.35 5.81 -39.20
C ILE A 98 13.47 5.50 -37.71
N GLU A 99 13.72 6.51 -36.88
CA GLU A 99 13.53 6.36 -35.45
C GLU A 99 12.06 5.96 -35.23
N PRO A 100 11.76 4.79 -34.63
CA PRO A 100 10.40 4.45 -34.28
C PRO A 100 9.91 5.54 -33.34
N SER A 101 8.95 6.35 -33.80
CA SER A 101 8.37 7.45 -33.04
C SER A 101 7.98 6.92 -31.66
N LEU A 102 8.78 7.24 -30.65
CA LEU A 102 8.52 6.79 -29.29
C LEU A 102 7.13 7.33 -28.94
N PRO A 103 6.19 6.50 -28.48
CA PRO A 103 4.89 6.99 -28.04
C PRO A 103 5.13 8.12 -27.03
N ALA A 104 4.42 9.25 -27.21
CA ALA A 104 4.54 10.44 -26.38
C ALA A 104 4.63 10.05 -24.89
N PRO A 105 5.45 10.73 -24.07
CA PRO A 105 5.75 10.31 -22.71
C PRO A 105 4.46 10.15 -21.92
N VAL A 106 4.03 8.89 -21.75
CA VAL A 106 2.85 8.56 -20.97
C VAL A 106 3.17 8.98 -19.55
N LYS A 107 2.50 10.04 -19.07
CA LYS A 107 2.63 10.49 -17.69
C LYS A 107 2.42 9.28 -16.78
N LEU A 108 3.47 8.89 -16.07
CA LEU A 108 3.38 7.75 -15.17
C LEU A 108 2.35 8.07 -14.08
N PRO A 109 1.50 7.10 -13.71
CA PRO A 109 0.58 7.30 -12.60
C PRO A 109 1.37 7.54 -11.31
N SER A 110 0.84 8.40 -10.44
CA SER A 110 1.26 8.56 -9.04
C SER A 110 0.31 7.79 -8.13
N ALA A 111 0.77 7.41 -6.93
CA ALA A 111 -0.10 6.75 -5.96
C ALA A 111 -1.22 7.68 -5.43
N LEU A 112 -1.10 8.99 -5.64
CA LEU A 112 -2.15 9.96 -5.31
C LEU A 112 -3.19 10.13 -6.42
N ASP A 113 -2.91 9.63 -7.64
CA ASP A 113 -3.88 9.69 -8.72
C ASP A 113 -5.07 8.79 -8.37
N PRO A 114 -6.31 9.24 -8.65
CA PRO A 114 -7.47 8.41 -8.41
C PRO A 114 -7.37 7.14 -9.25
N ILE A 115 -7.39 5.98 -8.59
CA ILE A 115 -7.56 4.71 -9.28
C ILE A 115 -8.94 4.77 -9.92
N SER A 116 -9.00 4.64 -11.25
CA SER A 116 -10.25 4.69 -12.01
C SER A 116 -11.33 3.85 -11.34
N ASN A 117 -12.54 4.40 -11.24
CA ASN A 117 -13.71 3.72 -10.69
C ASN A 117 -14.10 2.48 -11.50
N ASN A 118 -13.44 2.23 -12.63
CA ASN A 118 -13.55 0.98 -13.33
C ASN A 118 -13.13 -0.16 -12.40
N SER A 119 -13.88 -1.24 -12.50
CA SER A 119 -13.76 -2.55 -11.84
C SER A 119 -12.39 -3.23 -11.94
N ARG A 120 -11.33 -2.56 -12.39
CA ARG A 120 -10.02 -3.15 -12.68
C ARG A 120 -8.91 -2.35 -12.03
N ILE A 121 -8.25 -3.01 -11.09
CA ILE A 121 -7.05 -2.52 -10.40
C ILE A 121 -5.85 -3.17 -11.07
N GLU A 122 -4.85 -2.36 -11.41
CA GLU A 122 -3.60 -2.83 -11.99
C GLU A 122 -2.49 -2.85 -10.94
N MET A 123 -1.70 -3.92 -10.94
CA MET A 123 -0.57 -4.09 -10.04
C MET A 123 0.65 -4.52 -10.83
N HIS A 124 1.71 -3.73 -10.77
CA HIS A 124 3.03 -4.11 -11.27
C HIS A 124 3.74 -4.95 -10.20
N LEU A 125 3.85 -6.25 -10.44
CA LEU A 125 4.43 -7.21 -9.50
C LEU A 125 5.43 -8.12 -10.20
N SER A 126 6.68 -8.09 -9.75
CA SER A 126 7.71 -9.06 -10.10
C SER A 126 7.95 -9.99 -8.92
N VAL A 127 7.87 -11.29 -9.19
CA VAL A 127 8.17 -12.34 -8.21
C VAL A 127 9.56 -12.86 -8.51
N ALA A 128 10.55 -12.39 -7.76
CA ALA A 128 11.95 -12.74 -7.91
C ALA A 128 12.23 -14.13 -7.31
N THR A 129 11.83 -15.19 -8.01
CA THR A 129 12.09 -16.59 -7.64
C THR A 129 13.50 -17.00 -8.06
N SER A 130 14.52 -16.60 -7.29
CA SER A 130 15.88 -17.08 -7.54
C SER A 130 16.01 -18.57 -7.20
N ILE A 131 16.83 -19.31 -7.94
CA ILE A 131 17.10 -20.74 -7.66
C ILE A 131 17.61 -20.90 -6.22
N ARG A 132 18.46 -19.98 -5.76
CA ARG A 132 19.05 -19.97 -4.41
C ARG A 132 18.02 -19.89 -3.28
N ASN A 133 17.01 -19.02 -3.40
CA ASN A 133 16.03 -18.83 -2.32
C ASN A 133 14.80 -19.75 -2.43
N THR A 134 14.59 -20.34 -3.61
CA THR A 134 13.40 -21.17 -3.87
C THR A 134 13.78 -22.60 -4.23
N SER A 135 13.81 -22.94 -5.52
CA SER A 135 14.10 -24.29 -5.99
C SER A 135 14.69 -24.27 -7.40
N LYS A 136 15.49 -25.27 -7.73
CA LYS A 136 15.94 -25.57 -9.11
C LYS A 136 14.75 -25.89 -10.03
N SER A 137 13.65 -26.43 -9.50
CA SER A 137 12.45 -26.76 -10.28
C SER A 137 11.66 -25.51 -10.68
N ALA A 138 11.54 -25.27 -11.99
CA ALA A 138 10.73 -24.19 -12.54
C ALA A 138 9.24 -24.33 -12.18
N VAL A 139 8.74 -25.56 -12.03
CA VAL A 139 7.37 -25.85 -11.62
C VAL A 139 7.10 -25.33 -10.21
N ILE A 140 8.02 -25.59 -9.28
CA ILE A 140 7.92 -25.09 -7.90
C ILE A 140 7.93 -23.56 -7.88
N ARG A 141 8.87 -22.93 -8.60
CA ARG A 141 8.96 -21.46 -8.70
C ARG A 141 7.68 -20.84 -9.26
N THR A 142 7.14 -21.43 -10.33
CA THR A 142 5.88 -20.99 -10.94
C THR A 142 4.71 -21.17 -9.98
N SER A 143 4.68 -22.26 -9.22
CA SER A 143 3.66 -22.52 -8.20
C SER A 143 3.70 -21.47 -7.09
N ILE A 144 4.88 -21.13 -6.58
CA ILE A 144 5.10 -20.05 -5.61
C ILE A 144 4.55 -18.72 -6.14
N ALA A 145 4.94 -18.32 -7.36
CA ALA A 145 4.47 -17.07 -7.96
C ALA A 145 2.94 -17.03 -8.13
N ARG A 146 2.34 -18.14 -8.57
CA ARG A 146 0.87 -18.27 -8.69
C ARG A 146 0.18 -18.15 -7.33
N ARG A 147 0.70 -18.83 -6.29
CA ARG A 147 0.14 -18.76 -4.93
C ARG A 147 0.15 -17.33 -4.38
N VAL A 148 1.25 -16.61 -4.58
CA VAL A 148 1.38 -15.19 -4.15
C VAL A 148 0.37 -14.32 -4.88
N LYS A 149 0.35 -14.37 -6.22
CA LYS A 149 -0.60 -13.61 -7.04
C LYS A 149 -2.05 -13.91 -6.64
N TYR A 150 -2.36 -15.17 -6.40
CA TYR A 150 -3.69 -15.59 -6.03
C TYR A 150 -4.08 -15.10 -4.62
N ALA A 151 -3.20 -15.21 -3.63
CA ALA A 151 -3.44 -14.68 -2.29
C ALA A 151 -3.65 -13.15 -2.29
N ILE A 152 -2.82 -12.40 -3.04
CA ILE A 152 -2.99 -10.95 -3.20
C ILE A 152 -4.34 -10.65 -3.85
N ARG A 153 -4.72 -11.40 -4.90
CA ARG A 153 -6.03 -11.24 -5.54
C ARG A 153 -7.17 -11.44 -4.54
N LEU A 154 -7.15 -12.49 -3.73
CA LEU A 154 -8.16 -12.71 -2.69
C LEU A 154 -8.22 -11.56 -1.66
N ILE A 155 -7.07 -11.02 -1.25
CA ILE A 155 -7.01 -9.92 -0.29
C ILE A 155 -7.64 -8.65 -0.91
N VAL A 156 -7.23 -8.30 -2.12
CA VAL A 156 -7.62 -7.04 -2.77
C VAL A 156 -9.07 -7.08 -3.23
N THR A 157 -9.53 -8.18 -3.83
CA THR A 157 -10.86 -8.24 -4.45
C THR A 157 -11.96 -8.74 -3.51
N ARG A 158 -11.63 -9.50 -2.46
CA ARG A 158 -12.60 -10.11 -1.52
C ARG A 158 -12.34 -9.78 -0.06
N GLY A 159 -11.32 -8.95 0.23
CA GLY A 159 -11.00 -8.59 1.61
C GLY A 159 -10.57 -9.79 2.45
N ALA A 160 -9.99 -10.83 1.83
CA ALA A 160 -9.70 -12.10 2.49
C ALA A 160 -8.87 -11.91 3.77
N TYR A 161 -9.28 -12.55 4.87
CA TYR A 161 -8.63 -12.52 6.18
C TYR A 161 -8.72 -13.90 6.84
N THR A 162 -7.97 -14.10 7.94
CA THR A 162 -8.02 -15.36 8.69
C THR A 162 -8.81 -15.17 9.98
N LYS A 163 -9.74 -16.08 10.27
CA LYS A 163 -10.48 -16.15 11.54
C LYS A 163 -10.27 -17.51 12.20
N LEU A 164 -10.27 -17.52 13.53
CA LEU A 164 -10.29 -18.77 14.31
C LEU A 164 -11.73 -19.21 14.49
N VAL A 165 -12.05 -20.45 14.13
CA VAL A 165 -13.37 -21.04 14.32
C VAL A 165 -13.22 -22.27 15.20
N THR A 166 -14.11 -22.40 16.18
CA THR A 166 -14.21 -23.60 16.99
C THR A 166 -15.00 -24.64 16.22
N VAL A 167 -14.36 -25.73 15.82
CA VAL A 167 -15.00 -26.86 15.15
C VAL A 167 -15.11 -27.98 16.17
N LYS A 168 -16.29 -28.59 16.26
CA LYS A 168 -16.48 -29.83 17.02
C LYS A 168 -16.07 -30.98 16.11
N ARG A 169 -15.01 -31.69 16.49
CA ARG A 169 -14.55 -32.89 15.79
C ARG A 169 -14.75 -34.09 16.70
N VAL A 170 -15.26 -35.17 16.15
CA VAL A 170 -15.31 -36.45 16.86
C VAL A 170 -13.99 -37.17 16.58
N GLU A 171 -13.16 -37.31 17.59
CA GLU A 171 -11.95 -38.14 17.56
C GLU A 171 -12.14 -39.26 18.58
N ASN A 172 -12.02 -40.52 18.16
CA ASN A 172 -12.16 -41.70 19.01
C ASN A 172 -13.49 -41.79 19.80
N GLY A 173 -14.60 -41.32 19.23
CA GLY A 173 -15.92 -41.35 19.87
C GLY A 173 -16.17 -40.21 20.86
N GLU A 174 -15.16 -39.42 21.21
CA GLU A 174 -15.29 -38.24 22.05
C GLU A 174 -15.38 -36.95 21.22
N GLN A 175 -16.28 -36.05 21.60
CA GLN A 175 -16.48 -34.78 20.92
C GLN A 175 -15.49 -33.73 21.45
N LYS A 176 -14.44 -33.47 20.68
CA LYS A 176 -13.39 -32.50 21.02
C LYS A 176 -13.60 -31.20 20.25
N THR A 177 -13.58 -30.08 20.97
CA THR A 177 -13.57 -28.74 20.35
C THR A 177 -12.15 -28.34 19.98
N VAL A 178 -11.89 -28.16 18.69
CA VAL A 178 -10.59 -27.72 18.16
C VAL A 178 -10.73 -26.33 17.54
N LYS A 179 -9.77 -25.44 17.80
CA LYS A 179 -9.70 -24.12 17.14
C LYS A 179 -8.95 -24.25 15.83
N GLU A 180 -9.65 -24.03 14.73
CA GLU A 180 -9.07 -24.08 13.38
C GLU A 180 -8.98 -22.67 12.77
N LYS A 181 -7.88 -22.38 12.09
CA LYS A 181 -7.74 -21.16 11.29
C LYS A 181 -8.45 -21.37 9.96
N ILE A 182 -9.41 -20.52 9.62
CA ILE A 182 -10.05 -20.53 8.30
C ILE A 182 -9.94 -19.18 7.60
N VAL A 183 -9.93 -19.23 6.28
CA VAL A 183 -9.97 -18.02 5.44
C VAL A 183 -11.43 -17.58 5.32
N ALA A 184 -11.69 -16.32 5.67
CA ALA A 184 -12.98 -15.68 5.52
C ALA A 184 -12.86 -14.45 4.61
N PHE A 185 -13.98 -14.02 4.04
CA PHE A 185 -14.03 -12.90 3.10
C PHE A 185 -14.86 -11.76 3.67
N ASN A 186 -14.45 -10.53 3.36
CA ASN A 186 -15.15 -9.32 3.72
C ASN A 186 -15.26 -8.45 2.47
N ASP A 187 -16.27 -8.71 1.66
CA ASP A 187 -16.50 -8.02 0.39
C ASP A 187 -16.77 -6.51 0.61
N LYS A 188 -17.35 -6.12 1.76
CA LYS A 188 -17.52 -4.70 2.12
C LYS A 188 -16.18 -4.00 2.38
N GLU A 189 -15.23 -4.67 3.05
CA GLU A 189 -13.88 -4.12 3.20
C GLU A 189 -13.20 -4.00 1.83
N ALA A 190 -13.37 -5.01 0.96
CA ALA A 190 -12.80 -5.00 -0.38
C ALA A 190 -13.33 -3.82 -1.21
N GLU A 191 -14.59 -3.46 -1.06
CA GLU A 191 -15.17 -2.30 -1.74
C GLU A 191 -14.53 -0.98 -1.29
N VAL A 192 -14.36 -0.80 0.02
CA VAL A 192 -13.83 0.47 0.58
C VAL A 192 -12.31 0.58 0.47
N ARG A 193 -11.60 -0.55 0.59
CA ARG A 193 -10.14 -0.61 0.70
C ARG A 193 -9.45 -1.30 -0.47
N GLY A 194 -10.15 -1.93 -1.40
CA GLY A 194 -9.59 -2.66 -2.55
C GLY A 194 -8.48 -1.87 -3.25
N CYS A 195 -8.83 -0.65 -3.69
CA CYS A 195 -7.89 0.28 -4.32
C CYS A 195 -6.83 0.83 -3.37
N LYS A 196 -7.06 0.79 -2.05
CA LYS A 196 -6.16 1.29 -0.99
C LYS A 196 -5.20 0.23 -0.43
N TRP A 197 -5.21 -0.99 -0.99
CA TRP A 197 -4.20 -1.99 -0.67
C TRP A 197 -2.93 -1.83 -1.51
N LEU A 198 -3.02 -1.10 -2.62
CA LEU A 198 -1.98 -1.00 -3.64
C LEU A 198 -1.69 0.48 -3.93
N LEU A 199 -0.43 0.77 -4.24
CA LEU A 199 0.03 2.08 -4.67
C LEU A 199 0.01 2.10 -6.20
N ASN A 200 -0.80 2.99 -6.78
CA ASN A 200 -0.80 3.21 -8.23
C ASN A 200 0.55 3.80 -8.67
N GLY A 201 1.11 3.35 -9.78
CA GLY A 201 2.42 3.84 -10.23
C GLY A 201 3.64 3.26 -9.48
N TRP A 202 3.45 2.17 -8.75
CA TRP A 202 4.53 1.50 -8.02
C TRP A 202 4.77 0.07 -8.49
N MET A 203 6.04 -0.29 -8.56
CA MET A 203 6.56 -1.63 -8.79
C MET A 203 6.75 -2.38 -7.48
N TYR A 204 6.13 -3.54 -7.35
CA TYR A 204 6.31 -4.45 -6.22
C TYR A 204 7.29 -5.56 -6.58
N ILE A 205 8.33 -5.74 -5.76
CA ILE A 205 9.30 -6.83 -5.89
C ILE A 205 9.12 -7.79 -4.72
N PHE A 206 8.69 -9.01 -5.03
CA PHE A 206 8.47 -10.07 -4.06
C PHE A 206 9.58 -11.11 -4.12
N HIS A 207 10.28 -11.30 -3.01
CA HIS A 207 11.30 -12.32 -2.84
C HIS A 207 10.75 -13.45 -1.94
N PRO A 208 10.24 -14.55 -2.52
CA PRO A 208 9.80 -15.71 -1.77
C PRO A 208 10.99 -16.54 -1.27
N THR A 209 10.72 -17.32 -0.22
CA THR A 209 11.52 -18.48 0.16
C THR A 209 10.84 -19.78 -0.27
N ILE A 210 11.57 -20.90 -0.25
CA ILE A 210 11.02 -22.23 -0.53
C ILE A 210 9.88 -22.63 0.42
N HIS A 211 9.89 -22.14 1.67
CA HIS A 211 8.85 -22.43 2.66
C HIS A 211 7.46 -21.96 2.19
N LEU A 212 7.39 -20.92 1.35
CA LEU A 212 6.12 -20.42 0.81
C LEU A 212 5.40 -21.44 -0.07
N TYR A 213 6.12 -22.38 -0.68
CA TYR A 213 5.52 -23.44 -1.50
C TYR A 213 4.56 -24.33 -0.67
N ARG A 214 4.92 -24.61 0.59
CA ARG A 214 4.15 -25.47 1.50
C ARG A 214 3.27 -24.68 2.48
N MET A 215 3.43 -23.36 2.56
CA MET A 215 2.69 -22.52 3.50
C MET A 215 1.18 -22.47 3.15
N PRO A 216 0.26 -22.79 4.08
CA PRO A 216 -1.17 -22.71 3.83
C PRO A 216 -1.64 -21.25 3.68
N TYR A 217 -2.76 -21.03 2.98
CA TYR A 217 -3.31 -19.68 2.80
C TYR A 217 -3.71 -19.02 4.12
N GLN A 218 -4.06 -19.82 5.14
CA GLN A 218 -4.39 -19.37 6.49
C GLN A 218 -3.26 -18.55 7.13
N ASP A 219 -2.01 -18.89 6.84
CA ASP A 219 -0.82 -18.19 7.35
C ASP A 219 -0.27 -17.18 6.34
N LEU A 220 -0.38 -17.46 5.04
CA LEU A 220 0.09 -16.56 3.98
C LEU A 220 -0.72 -15.27 3.89
N ILE A 221 -2.06 -15.35 4.01
CA ILE A 221 -2.95 -14.19 3.86
C ILE A 221 -2.68 -13.12 4.93
N PRO A 222 -2.60 -13.44 6.24
CA PRO A 222 -2.26 -12.46 7.26
C PRO A 222 -0.91 -11.79 7.03
N LEU A 223 0.11 -12.55 6.63
CA LEU A 223 1.45 -12.02 6.33
C LEU A 223 1.40 -11.01 5.17
N LEU A 224 0.74 -11.36 4.06
CA LEU A 224 0.61 -10.47 2.92
C LEU A 224 -0.24 -9.23 3.24
N ARG A 225 -1.31 -9.36 4.02
CA ARG A 225 -2.11 -8.21 4.48
C ARG A 225 -1.26 -7.23 5.29
N GLY A 226 -0.46 -7.75 6.23
CA GLY A 226 0.47 -6.93 7.02
C GLY A 226 1.46 -6.19 6.12
N ALA A 227 2.05 -6.91 5.15
CA ALA A 227 2.99 -6.34 4.18
C ALA A 227 2.36 -5.22 3.34
N LEU A 228 1.18 -5.46 2.76
CA LEU A 228 0.49 -4.49 1.92
C LEU A 228 0.08 -3.23 2.69
N LYS A 229 -0.45 -3.36 3.91
CA LYS A 229 -0.77 -2.21 4.78
C LYS A 229 0.45 -1.35 5.09
N LEU A 230 1.55 -2.01 5.47
CA LEU A 230 2.79 -1.31 5.80
C LEU A 230 3.35 -0.58 4.58
N ILE A 231 3.38 -1.26 3.42
CA ILE A 231 3.88 -0.65 2.20
C ILE A 231 2.99 0.51 1.76
N TYR A 232 1.66 0.35 1.77
CA TYR A 232 0.74 1.40 1.38
C TYR A 232 0.88 2.64 2.27
N SER A 233 0.87 2.46 3.60
CA SER A 233 1.01 3.59 4.53
C SER A 233 2.32 4.35 4.35
N ARG A 234 3.45 3.64 4.22
CA ARG A 234 4.75 4.28 3.97
C ARG A 234 4.86 4.92 2.59
N GLY A 235 4.34 4.27 1.55
CA GLY A 235 4.37 4.80 0.19
C GLY A 235 3.52 6.06 0.03
N ILE A 236 2.31 6.09 0.60
CA ILE A 236 1.47 7.30 0.62
C ILE A 236 2.16 8.44 1.37
N LEU A 237 2.89 8.15 2.45
CA LEU A 237 3.65 9.18 3.16
C LEU A 237 4.73 9.80 2.27
N LEU A 238 5.51 8.97 1.56
CA LEU A 238 6.52 9.44 0.61
C LEU A 238 5.89 10.26 -0.52
N GLU A 239 4.79 9.79 -1.10
CA GLU A 239 4.09 10.49 -2.18
C GLU A 239 3.54 11.85 -1.74
N ARG A 240 3.03 11.95 -0.51
CA ARG A 240 2.64 13.24 0.07
C ARG A 240 3.82 14.17 0.29
N GLN A 241 4.97 13.66 0.71
CA GLN A 241 6.19 14.45 0.86
C GLN A 241 6.68 14.96 -0.51
N TRP A 242 6.69 14.08 -1.51
CA TRP A 242 7.07 14.42 -2.88
C TRP A 242 6.10 15.40 -3.53
N ALA A 243 4.79 15.26 -3.31
CA ALA A 243 3.79 16.21 -3.79
C ALA A 243 4.02 17.62 -3.22
N LYS A 244 4.34 17.74 -1.92
CA LYS A 244 4.69 19.03 -1.30
C LYS A 244 5.97 19.62 -1.89
N ALA A 245 6.97 18.79 -2.18
CA ALA A 245 8.22 19.23 -2.78
C ALA A 245 8.02 19.77 -4.20
N ARG A 246 7.09 19.20 -4.98
CA ARG A 246 6.76 19.64 -6.35
C ARG A 246 5.98 20.96 -6.43
N GLN A 247 5.27 21.36 -5.37
CA GLN A 247 4.47 22.59 -5.40
C GLN A 247 5.39 23.82 -5.51
N THR A 248 5.16 24.63 -6.53
CA THR A 248 5.81 25.93 -6.70
C THR A 248 5.44 26.88 -5.53
N PRO A 249 6.26 27.88 -5.19
CA PRO A 249 5.91 28.86 -4.16
C PRO A 249 4.55 29.55 -4.39
N ALA A 250 4.17 29.76 -5.65
CA ALA A 250 2.88 30.34 -6.04
C ALA A 250 1.70 29.40 -5.74
N GLU A 251 1.83 28.10 -6.07
CA GLU A 251 0.81 27.09 -5.76
C GLU A 251 0.67 26.86 -4.25
N ARG A 252 1.79 26.92 -3.49
CA ARG A 252 1.75 26.86 -2.02
C ARG A 252 0.91 27.99 -1.43
N LYS A 253 1.13 29.23 -1.91
CA LYS A 253 0.34 30.40 -1.50
C LYS A 253 -1.14 30.25 -1.88
N ALA A 254 -1.45 29.72 -3.06
CA ALA A 254 -2.82 29.50 -3.51
C ALA A 254 -3.57 28.43 -2.67
N VAL A 255 -2.90 27.32 -2.33
CA VAL A 255 -3.45 26.27 -1.45
C VAL A 255 -3.68 26.81 -0.04
N GLU A 256 -2.73 27.59 0.49
CA GLU A 256 -2.85 28.21 1.81
C GLU A 256 -3.98 29.24 1.86
N LEU A 257 -4.13 30.05 0.81
CA LEU A 257 -5.24 30.98 0.66
C LEU A 257 -6.59 30.25 0.66
N ARG A 258 -6.72 29.14 -0.10
CA ARG A 258 -7.94 28.30 -0.11
C ARG A 258 -8.25 27.74 1.28
N ARG A 259 -7.25 27.19 1.98
CA ARG A 259 -7.43 26.65 3.33
C ARG A 259 -7.84 27.72 4.34
N ASN A 260 -7.32 28.94 4.20
CA ASN A 260 -7.70 30.08 5.03
C ASN A 260 -9.11 30.58 4.72
N MET A 261 -9.56 30.50 3.47
CA MET A 261 -10.96 30.78 3.11
C MET A 261 -11.91 29.72 3.67
N GLU A 262 -11.60 28.42 3.56
CA GLU A 262 -12.44 27.35 4.14
C GLU A 262 -12.55 27.46 5.67
N LYS A 263 -11.46 27.82 6.36
CA LYS A 263 -11.48 28.11 7.80
C LYS A 263 -12.32 29.33 8.16
N ARG A 264 -12.46 30.31 7.28
CA ARG A 264 -13.32 31.48 7.48
C ARG A 264 -14.80 31.11 7.30
N THR A 265 -15.13 30.26 6.34
CA THR A 265 -16.51 29.80 6.10
C THR A 265 -17.02 28.86 7.19
N GLN A 266 -16.13 28.16 7.92
CA GLN A 266 -16.49 27.27 9.03
C GLN A 266 -16.55 27.95 10.41
N ARG A 267 -16.33 29.28 10.50
CA ARG A 267 -16.64 30.00 11.75
C ARG A 267 -18.16 30.23 11.82
N PRO A 268 -18.89 29.68 12.80
CA PRO A 268 -20.27 30.07 13.02
C PRO A 268 -20.31 31.57 13.34
N SER A 269 -21.14 32.33 12.62
CA SER A 269 -21.36 33.75 12.87
C SER A 269 -21.84 33.96 14.31
N PRO A 270 -21.17 34.82 15.12
CA PRO A 270 -21.65 35.20 16.44
C PRO A 270 -22.68 36.32 16.33
N ALA A 271 -23.75 36.09 15.56
CA ALA A 271 -24.88 37.00 15.48
C ALA A 271 -26.13 36.20 15.82
N LEU A 272 -26.90 36.72 16.79
CA LEU A 272 -28.10 36.16 17.42
C LEU A 272 -27.87 35.36 18.72
N LEU A 273 -27.18 35.96 19.69
CA LEU A 273 -27.49 35.71 21.10
C LEU A 273 -27.24 36.97 21.92
N ASN A 274 -28.20 37.89 21.89
CA ASN A 274 -28.27 39.00 22.84
C ASN A 274 -29.63 39.69 22.75
N GLN A 275 -30.67 39.12 23.37
CA GLN A 275 -31.79 39.87 23.97
C GLN A 275 -32.53 38.96 24.96
N HIS A 276 -32.13 38.99 26.22
CA HIS A 276 -32.98 38.96 27.44
C HIS A 276 -32.17 38.44 28.62
N GLU A 277 -31.68 39.37 29.44
CA GLU A 277 -31.68 39.22 30.90
C GLU A 277 -31.50 40.61 31.51
N GLN A 278 -32.62 41.24 31.86
CA GLN A 278 -32.64 42.31 32.84
C GLN A 278 -32.67 41.66 34.23
N THR A 279 -31.61 41.85 35.00
CA THR A 279 -31.65 41.73 36.46
C THR A 279 -32.19 43.02 37.06
N PRO A 280 -32.81 42.98 38.25
CA PRO A 280 -32.18 43.72 39.34
C PRO A 280 -32.23 43.03 40.72
N LEU A 281 -31.02 42.88 41.29
CA LEU A 281 -30.54 43.17 42.65
C LEU A 281 -31.41 43.04 43.94
N LYS A 282 -30.67 42.58 44.97
CA LYS A 282 -30.81 42.66 46.45
C LYS A 282 -31.47 41.42 47.11
N HIS A 283 -31.02 40.84 48.24
CA HIS A 283 -30.25 41.30 49.40
C HIS A 283 -29.44 40.16 50.07
N HIS A 284 -28.45 40.57 50.88
CA HIS A 284 -27.68 39.90 51.94
C HIS A 284 -28.16 38.55 52.52
N ASN A 285 -27.21 37.65 52.83
CA ASN A 285 -26.89 37.36 54.24
C ASN A 285 -25.52 36.68 54.42
N THR A 286 -24.84 37.07 55.50
CA THR A 286 -23.54 36.62 55.98
C THR A 286 -23.76 35.55 57.05
N GLN A 287 -23.00 34.45 57.05
CA GLN A 287 -22.44 33.84 58.28
C GLN A 287 -21.48 32.65 57.99
N ILE A 288 -20.37 32.71 58.72
CA ILE A 288 -19.23 31.79 58.95
C ILE A 288 -19.56 30.94 60.22
N PRO A 289 -18.83 29.90 60.74
CA PRO A 289 -17.63 29.11 60.31
C PRO A 289 -17.75 27.56 60.44
N SER A 290 -16.73 26.81 60.01
CA SER A 290 -15.77 26.10 60.90
C SER A 290 -15.30 24.70 60.44
N LYS A 291 -13.97 24.48 60.61
CA LYS A 291 -13.22 23.22 60.84
C LYS A 291 -13.16 22.22 59.66
N SER A 292 -12.07 21.52 59.35
CA SER A 292 -10.76 21.29 59.97
C SER A 292 -9.86 20.53 58.98
N SER A 293 -8.58 20.87 58.89
CA SER A 293 -7.49 20.00 58.35
C SER A 293 -7.12 18.92 59.38
N PRO A 294 -6.45 17.80 59.01
CA PRO A 294 -4.99 17.76 58.73
C PRO A 294 -4.63 16.81 57.56
N THR A 295 -3.64 17.09 56.69
CA THR A 295 -2.17 17.00 56.84
C THR A 295 -1.63 15.64 57.33
N LEU A 296 -0.92 14.93 56.44
CA LEU A 296 0.22 14.00 56.61
C LEU A 296 0.35 13.26 55.25
N GLY A 297 1.36 13.46 54.40
CA GLY A 297 2.79 13.31 54.62
C GLY A 297 3.27 12.15 53.71
N PRO A 298 4.27 12.33 52.82
CA PRO A 298 4.70 11.30 51.88
C PRO A 298 5.78 10.38 52.49
N VAL A 299 5.81 9.11 52.09
CA VAL A 299 6.82 8.12 52.51
C VAL A 299 7.35 7.37 51.27
N PRO A 300 8.65 6.99 51.25
CA PRO A 300 9.50 7.10 50.07
C PRO A 300 9.89 5.77 49.41
N VAL A 301 10.70 5.95 48.38
CA VAL A 301 11.49 5.00 47.60
C VAL A 301 12.42 4.12 48.45
N SER A 302 12.44 2.82 48.16
CA SER A 302 13.60 1.91 48.29
C SER A 302 13.39 0.75 47.29
N LEU A 303 14.15 0.64 46.20
CA LEU A 303 15.44 -0.09 46.10
C LEU A 303 15.40 -1.46 46.78
N ILE A 304 15.45 -2.55 46.00
CA ILE A 304 16.19 -3.80 46.27
C ILE A 304 16.29 -4.61 44.96
N LYS A 305 17.56 -4.86 44.61
CA LYS A 305 18.20 -5.99 43.89
C LYS A 305 17.58 -6.56 42.62
#